data_AF-E1ZGQ5-F1
#
_entry.id   AF-E1ZGQ5-F1
#
_cell.length_a   1.000
_cell.length_b   1.000
_cell.length_c   1.000
_cell.angle_alpha   90.00
_cell.angle_beta   90.00
_cell.angle_gamma   90.00
#
_symmetry.space_group_name_H-M   'P 1'
#
loop_
_entity.id
_entity.type
_entity.pdbx_description
1 polymer ?
#
loop_
_entity_poly.entity_id
_entity_poly.type
_entity_poly.pdbx_seq_one_letter_code
_entity_poly.pdbx_strand_id
1 'polypeptide(L)'
;MEVAPSEAAQLALPEAPLPAQPPSRPGSAAYAEKLASNLHRHVKRVQQLQAAAAARAAKQRELEQRQAAAAARAAKQRALEEQQAAANNKKKYRTEMRRQEKLAAAQARDEQARRQAAARLEQGAARGAAVAAERQEVAVLARVKHERREAARRLAQSRAEQEAAERAAFYLQRQQQKEAELRQRNEELAELRALKQRERRLAALHAKHRMELAAQRQEAARDELSRRLDAKQRRVSAMEGERAAMMRALEDMRRDIRQQEDALKEALRHMERGGCAPVQELDGLQRQLGELLQSPATRPPSSRGSTRQGARPSSRGRTAGVGTGGAAPQRGSRDAVAEQVAEASARGCSTLSSSAAVDSIGSPRIPAVHAVQPPAEAGGDRHDEAGSGSDSQQLSSRASVAHPADAQARCTVDGVEEQGRPAQQAPPLAPPVAREKLQQILQAELAREAERAVVLRGVADEADRRRLVHFFEMERANAMSLMQRLQQQMQ
;
A
#
# COMPACT_ATOMS: atom_id res chain seq x y z
N MET A 1 -74.63 -96.32 -20.31
CA MET A 1 -75.74 -95.48 -19.80
C MET A 1 -76.80 -95.44 -20.90
N GLU A 2 -77.73 -96.39 -21.01
CA GLU A 2 -78.53 -97.08 -19.95
C GLU A 2 -79.41 -96.06 -19.19
N VAL A 3 -80.69 -96.29 -18.87
CA VAL A 3 -81.41 -97.54 -18.51
C VAL A 3 -82.86 -97.55 -19.06
N ALA A 4 -83.49 -98.73 -19.19
CA ALA A 4 -84.96 -98.93 -19.28
C ALA A 4 -85.41 -99.91 -18.16
N PRO A 5 -86.66 -99.91 -17.64
CA PRO A 5 -87.69 -100.88 -18.10
C PRO A 5 -89.19 -100.51 -17.78
N SER A 6 -90.08 -101.53 -17.69
CA SER A 6 -91.44 -101.59 -17.05
C SER A 6 -92.66 -101.06 -17.87
N GLU A 7 -93.70 -101.82 -18.29
CA GLU A 7 -94.73 -102.70 -17.63
C GLU A 7 -95.98 -101.92 -17.13
N ALA A 8 -97.25 -102.40 -17.11
CA ALA A 8 -98.03 -103.56 -17.65
C ALA A 8 -99.57 -103.20 -17.55
N ALA A 9 -100.65 -104.01 -17.63
CA ALA A 9 -100.94 -105.44 -17.82
C ALA A 9 -102.43 -105.72 -18.25
N GLN A 10 -102.67 -106.73 -19.11
CA GLN A 10 -103.66 -107.86 -19.05
C GLN A 10 -105.19 -107.70 -18.74
N LEU A 11 -105.97 -108.77 -19.08
CA LEU A 11 -107.38 -109.14 -18.75
C LEU A 11 -108.52 -108.43 -19.54
N ALA A 12 -109.70 -109.01 -19.86
CA ALA A 12 -110.16 -110.42 -19.98
C ALA A 12 -111.53 -110.52 -20.74
N LEU A 13 -111.92 -111.73 -21.20
CA LEU A 13 -113.26 -112.15 -21.71
C LEU A 13 -114.17 -112.68 -20.55
N PRO A 14 -115.46 -113.18 -20.67
CA PRO A 14 -116.15 -113.78 -21.84
C PRO A 14 -117.71 -113.64 -22.00
N GLU A 15 -118.23 -114.29 -23.07
CA GLU A 15 -119.50 -115.02 -23.36
C GLU A 15 -120.86 -114.89 -22.60
N ALA A 16 -121.96 -114.83 -23.40
CA ALA A 16 -123.21 -115.67 -23.47
C ALA A 16 -124.07 -116.02 -22.19
N PRO A 17 -125.29 -116.66 -22.27
CA PRO A 17 -126.10 -117.19 -23.40
C PRO A 17 -127.64 -116.89 -23.37
N LEU A 18 -128.44 -117.60 -24.19
CA LEU A 18 -129.94 -117.65 -24.27
C LEU A 18 -130.57 -118.72 -23.33
N PRO A 19 -131.90 -118.75 -23.05
CA PRO A 19 -132.78 -119.77 -23.70
C PRO A 19 -134.34 -119.55 -23.79
N ALA A 20 -134.97 -120.27 -24.75
CA ALA A 20 -136.27 -121.03 -24.72
C ALA A 20 -137.69 -120.41 -24.50
N GLN A 21 -138.71 -121.22 -24.88
CA GLN A 21 -140.20 -121.09 -24.73
C GLN A 21 -140.77 -122.41 -24.11
N PRO A 22 -142.09 -122.75 -24.05
CA PRO A 22 -143.38 -121.99 -24.12
C PRO A 22 -144.17 -122.17 -22.78
N PRO A 23 -145.33 -122.89 -22.56
CA PRO A 23 -146.58 -123.15 -23.32
C PRO A 23 -147.92 -122.99 -22.51
N SER A 24 -149.04 -123.49 -23.08
CA SER A 24 -150.33 -123.94 -22.48
C SER A 24 -151.43 -122.95 -21.98
N ARG A 25 -152.67 -123.30 -22.37
CA ARG A 25 -154.02 -122.81 -21.94
C ARG A 25 -154.59 -123.75 -20.83
N PRO A 26 -155.78 -123.58 -20.18
CA PRO A 26 -156.96 -122.78 -20.59
C PRO A 26 -157.78 -122.06 -19.48
N GLY A 27 -158.89 -121.41 -19.87
CA GLY A 27 -160.14 -121.45 -19.08
C GLY A 27 -160.74 -120.13 -18.56
N SER A 28 -162.08 -120.07 -18.58
CA SER A 28 -162.99 -119.22 -17.79
C SER A 28 -162.86 -117.68 -17.83
N ALA A 29 -163.82 -117.06 -18.54
CA ALA A 29 -164.47 -115.73 -18.43
C ALA A 29 -163.83 -114.52 -17.70
N ALA A 30 -163.06 -114.66 -16.62
CA ALA A 30 -162.60 -113.56 -15.76
C ALA A 30 -161.22 -112.97 -16.16
N TYR A 31 -160.65 -113.37 -17.31
CA TYR A 31 -159.26 -113.10 -17.65
C TYR A 31 -159.02 -111.75 -18.38
N ALA A 32 -160.04 -111.21 -19.06
CA ALA A 32 -159.89 -110.04 -19.94
C ALA A 32 -159.41 -108.77 -19.20
N GLU A 33 -159.96 -108.50 -18.03
CA GLU A 33 -159.67 -107.28 -17.25
C GLU A 33 -158.25 -107.30 -16.64
N LYS A 34 -157.79 -108.48 -16.19
CA LYS A 34 -156.40 -108.67 -15.73
C LYS A 34 -155.39 -108.51 -16.88
N LEU A 35 -155.75 -108.91 -18.10
CA LEU A 35 -154.88 -108.72 -19.27
C LEU A 35 -154.67 -107.22 -19.56
N ALA A 36 -155.74 -106.43 -19.61
CA ALA A 36 -155.67 -104.97 -19.81
C ALA A 36 -154.80 -104.28 -18.75
N SER A 37 -154.95 -104.64 -17.47
CA SER A 37 -154.14 -104.08 -16.38
C SER A 37 -152.64 -104.39 -16.53
N ASN A 38 -152.30 -105.64 -16.90
CA ASN A 38 -150.90 -106.03 -17.12
C ASN A 38 -150.29 -105.41 -18.39
N LEU A 39 -151.07 -105.26 -19.47
CA LEU A 39 -150.62 -104.60 -20.69
C LEU A 39 -150.27 -103.12 -20.42
N HIS A 40 -151.13 -102.39 -19.69
CA HIS A 40 -150.84 -101.01 -19.29
C HIS A 40 -149.59 -100.88 -18.39
N ARG A 41 -149.41 -101.83 -17.45
CA ARG A 41 -148.19 -101.91 -16.61
C ARG A 41 -146.93 -102.17 -17.46
N HIS A 42 -147.00 -103.07 -18.44
CA HIS A 42 -145.88 -103.36 -19.33
C HIS A 42 -145.54 -102.19 -20.25
N VAL A 43 -146.53 -101.51 -20.84
CA VAL A 43 -146.30 -100.30 -21.65
C VAL A 43 -145.62 -99.21 -20.82
N LYS A 44 -146.11 -98.92 -19.59
CA LYS A 44 -145.43 -97.99 -18.67
C LYS A 44 -144.01 -98.43 -18.33
N ARG A 45 -143.76 -99.72 -18.10
CA ARG A 45 -142.41 -100.24 -17.78
C ARG A 45 -141.45 -100.14 -18.97
N VAL A 46 -141.92 -100.37 -20.20
CA VAL A 46 -141.13 -100.18 -21.43
C VAL A 46 -140.82 -98.70 -21.65
N GLN A 47 -141.81 -97.80 -21.49
CA GLN A 47 -141.58 -96.35 -21.56
C GLN A 47 -140.59 -95.86 -20.49
N GLN A 48 -140.67 -96.38 -19.25
CA GLN A 48 -139.70 -96.09 -18.19
C GLN A 48 -138.29 -96.60 -18.53
N LEU A 49 -138.16 -97.78 -19.14
CA LEU A 49 -136.86 -98.32 -19.59
C LEU A 49 -136.29 -97.53 -20.78
N GLN A 50 -137.12 -97.10 -21.72
CA GLN A 50 -136.71 -96.22 -22.82
C GLN A 50 -136.27 -94.84 -22.29
N ALA A 51 -137.00 -94.25 -21.34
CA ALA A 51 -136.60 -93.01 -20.67
C ALA A 51 -135.30 -93.18 -19.88
N ALA A 52 -135.10 -94.30 -19.19
CA ALA A 52 -133.86 -94.59 -18.48
C ALA A 52 -132.67 -94.83 -19.43
N ALA A 53 -132.89 -95.45 -20.59
CA ALA A 53 -131.88 -95.60 -21.64
C ALA A 53 -131.50 -94.24 -22.25
N ALA A 54 -132.48 -93.39 -22.57
CA ALA A 54 -132.26 -92.03 -23.04
C ALA A 54 -131.49 -91.17 -22.02
N ALA A 55 -131.84 -91.28 -20.73
CA ALA A 55 -131.13 -90.58 -19.64
C ALA A 55 -129.67 -91.06 -19.46
N ARG A 56 -129.39 -92.36 -19.68
CA ARG A 56 -128.02 -92.89 -19.68
C ARG A 56 -127.21 -92.38 -20.88
N ALA A 57 -127.80 -92.41 -22.09
CA ALA A 57 -127.17 -91.88 -23.30
C ALA A 57 -126.90 -90.37 -23.21
N ALA A 58 -127.81 -89.60 -22.60
CA ALA A 58 -127.62 -88.18 -22.31
C ALA A 58 -126.44 -87.95 -21.36
N LYS A 59 -126.33 -88.73 -20.26
CA LYS A 59 -125.19 -88.65 -19.34
C LYS A 59 -123.85 -89.04 -19.97
N GLN A 60 -123.82 -90.02 -20.89
CA GLN A 60 -122.58 -90.35 -21.62
C GLN A 60 -122.14 -89.17 -22.50
N ARG A 61 -123.05 -88.58 -23.29
CA ARG A 61 -122.75 -87.38 -24.09
C ARG A 61 -122.30 -86.19 -23.24
N GLU A 62 -122.88 -86.01 -22.06
CA GLU A 62 -122.46 -84.95 -21.13
C GLU A 62 -121.04 -85.21 -20.58
N LEU A 63 -120.69 -86.46 -20.26
CA LEU A 63 -119.35 -86.85 -19.81
C LEU A 63 -118.31 -86.70 -20.93
N GLU A 64 -118.64 -87.10 -22.16
CA GLU A 64 -117.82 -86.89 -23.36
C GLU A 64 -117.57 -85.39 -23.61
N GLN A 65 -118.60 -84.55 -23.52
CA GLN A 65 -118.46 -83.09 -23.62
C GLN A 65 -117.60 -82.50 -22.48
N ARG A 66 -117.76 -82.97 -21.25
CA ARG A 66 -116.92 -82.55 -20.10
C ARG A 66 -115.46 -82.98 -20.30
N GLN A 67 -115.19 -84.17 -20.83
CA GLN A 67 -113.84 -84.66 -21.15
C GLN A 67 -113.21 -83.86 -22.31
N ALA A 68 -113.96 -83.63 -23.39
CA ALA A 68 -113.50 -82.80 -24.51
C ALA A 68 -113.20 -81.35 -24.07
N ALA A 69 -114.05 -80.76 -23.21
CA ALA A 69 -113.82 -79.44 -22.63
C ALA A 69 -112.60 -79.40 -21.69
N ALA A 70 -112.33 -80.47 -20.95
CA ALA A 70 -111.13 -80.60 -20.12
C ALA A 70 -109.85 -80.71 -20.99
N ALA A 71 -109.86 -81.55 -22.02
CA ALA A 71 -108.77 -81.68 -22.98
C ALA A 71 -108.47 -80.37 -23.70
N ALA A 72 -109.50 -79.63 -24.14
CA ALA A 72 -109.36 -78.32 -24.77
C ALA A 72 -108.79 -77.25 -23.82
N ARG A 73 -109.05 -77.34 -22.49
CA ARG A 73 -108.43 -76.47 -21.49
C ARG A 73 -106.96 -76.82 -21.27
N ALA A 74 -106.63 -78.11 -21.13
CA ALA A 74 -105.25 -78.58 -20.97
C ALA A 74 -104.37 -78.22 -22.19
N ALA A 75 -104.90 -78.35 -23.41
CA ALA A 75 -104.21 -77.94 -24.63
C ALA A 75 -103.91 -76.42 -24.65
N LYS A 76 -104.87 -75.58 -24.21
CA LYS A 76 -104.66 -74.14 -24.08
C LYS A 76 -103.64 -73.76 -23.00
N GLN A 77 -103.55 -74.51 -21.90
CA GLN A 77 -102.53 -74.29 -20.88
C GLN A 77 -101.12 -74.58 -21.43
N ARG A 78 -100.91 -75.74 -22.08
CA ARG A 78 -99.62 -76.08 -22.69
C ARG A 78 -99.17 -75.05 -23.73
N ALA A 79 -100.08 -74.59 -24.60
CA ALA A 79 -99.77 -73.55 -25.59
C ALA A 79 -99.34 -72.20 -24.95
N LEU A 80 -99.91 -71.85 -23.78
CA LEU A 80 -99.49 -70.66 -23.02
C LEU A 80 -98.14 -70.87 -22.32
N GLU A 81 -97.88 -72.07 -21.79
CA GLU A 81 -96.59 -72.44 -21.19
C GLU A 81 -95.46 -72.41 -22.22
N GLU A 82 -95.68 -72.95 -23.42
CA GLU A 82 -94.74 -72.90 -24.55
C GLU A 82 -94.47 -71.45 -25.01
N GLN A 83 -95.51 -70.62 -25.13
CA GLN A 83 -95.33 -69.19 -25.43
C GLN A 83 -94.54 -68.45 -24.34
N GLN A 84 -94.77 -68.76 -23.05
CA GLN A 84 -93.99 -68.19 -21.95
C GLN A 84 -92.55 -68.68 -21.95
N ALA A 85 -92.29 -69.96 -22.23
CA ALA A 85 -90.95 -70.52 -22.38
C ALA A 85 -90.19 -69.85 -23.54
N ALA A 86 -90.82 -69.72 -24.71
CA ALA A 86 -90.25 -69.03 -25.86
C ALA A 86 -89.97 -67.54 -25.57
N ALA A 87 -90.90 -66.83 -24.90
CA ALA A 87 -90.72 -65.45 -24.49
C ALA A 87 -89.57 -65.30 -23.47
N ASN A 88 -89.44 -66.22 -22.53
CA ASN A 88 -88.38 -66.20 -21.51
C ASN A 88 -87.00 -66.55 -22.11
N ASN A 89 -86.92 -67.49 -23.06
CA ASN A 89 -85.69 -67.75 -23.80
C ASN A 89 -85.29 -66.56 -24.69
N LYS A 90 -86.25 -65.90 -25.35
CA LYS A 90 -86.02 -64.65 -26.10
C LYS A 90 -85.59 -63.48 -25.21
N LYS A 91 -86.03 -63.42 -23.95
CA LYS A 91 -85.52 -62.49 -22.93
C LYS A 91 -84.08 -62.84 -22.53
N LYS A 92 -83.79 -64.10 -22.17
CA LYS A 92 -82.45 -64.59 -21.79
C LYS A 92 -81.41 -64.26 -22.86
N TYR A 93 -81.66 -64.63 -24.11
CA TYR A 93 -80.77 -64.34 -25.24
C TYR A 93 -80.52 -62.82 -25.40
N ARG A 94 -81.56 -61.99 -25.29
CA ARG A 94 -81.42 -60.52 -25.33
C ARG A 94 -80.61 -59.96 -24.16
N THR A 95 -80.71 -60.53 -22.95
CA THR A 95 -79.87 -60.13 -21.81
C THR A 95 -78.43 -60.60 -21.94
N GLU A 96 -78.21 -61.74 -22.61
CA GLU A 96 -76.88 -62.32 -22.84
C GLU A 96 -76.11 -61.57 -23.94
N MET A 97 -76.76 -61.26 -25.06
CA MET A 97 -76.20 -60.35 -26.08
C MET A 97 -75.82 -59.01 -25.47
N ARG A 98 -76.71 -58.40 -24.66
CA ARG A 98 -76.42 -57.15 -23.93
C ARG A 98 -75.30 -57.28 -22.88
N ARG A 99 -75.01 -58.49 -22.39
CA ARG A 99 -73.86 -58.75 -21.51
C ARG A 99 -72.56 -58.83 -22.32
N GLN A 100 -72.59 -59.49 -23.48
CA GLN A 100 -71.46 -59.58 -24.41
C GLN A 100 -71.11 -58.19 -24.98
N GLU A 101 -72.09 -57.42 -25.44
CA GLU A 101 -71.96 -56.01 -25.86
C GLU A 101 -71.28 -55.15 -24.78
N LYS A 102 -71.70 -55.28 -23.52
CA LYS A 102 -71.11 -54.55 -22.38
C LYS A 102 -69.68 -54.99 -22.07
N LEU A 103 -69.36 -56.28 -22.20
CA LEU A 103 -68.00 -56.78 -21.98
C LEU A 103 -67.06 -56.32 -23.10
N ALA A 104 -67.47 -56.39 -24.36
CA ALA A 104 -66.72 -55.85 -25.49
C ALA A 104 -66.52 -54.33 -25.37
N ALA A 105 -67.55 -53.58 -24.96
CA ALA A 105 -67.44 -52.14 -24.71
C ALA A 105 -66.54 -51.79 -23.52
N ALA A 106 -66.43 -52.67 -22.51
CA ALA A 106 -65.47 -52.50 -21.42
C ALA A 106 -64.04 -52.77 -21.89
N GLN A 107 -63.81 -53.89 -22.60
CA GLN A 107 -62.50 -54.23 -23.19
C GLN A 107 -61.99 -53.14 -24.13
N ALA A 108 -62.84 -52.59 -25.00
CA ALA A 108 -62.48 -51.48 -25.88
C ALA A 108 -62.10 -50.19 -25.11
N ARG A 109 -62.74 -49.91 -23.97
CA ARG A 109 -62.38 -48.79 -23.09
C ARG A 109 -61.06 -49.04 -22.36
N ASP A 110 -60.82 -50.25 -21.88
CA ASP A 110 -59.56 -50.62 -21.23
C ASP A 110 -58.39 -50.58 -22.21
N GLU A 111 -58.58 -51.03 -23.45
CA GLU A 111 -57.60 -50.85 -24.53
C GLU A 111 -57.37 -49.37 -24.85
N GLN A 112 -58.42 -48.57 -24.98
CA GLN A 112 -58.29 -47.13 -25.24
C GLN A 112 -57.54 -46.42 -24.09
N ALA A 113 -57.83 -46.78 -22.84
CA ALA A 113 -57.14 -46.28 -21.66
C ALA A 113 -55.66 -46.71 -21.63
N ARG A 114 -55.35 -47.96 -21.99
CA ARG A 114 -53.96 -48.45 -22.13
C ARG A 114 -53.20 -47.70 -23.22
N ARG A 115 -53.81 -47.47 -24.40
CA ARG A 115 -53.22 -46.68 -25.49
C ARG A 115 -52.99 -45.22 -25.07
N GLN A 116 -53.92 -44.61 -24.36
CA GLN A 116 -53.76 -43.26 -23.80
C GLN A 116 -52.67 -43.20 -22.71
N ALA A 117 -52.55 -44.23 -21.86
CA ALA A 117 -51.49 -44.32 -20.86
C ALA A 117 -50.10 -44.47 -21.51
N ALA A 118 -49.96 -45.34 -22.52
CA ALA A 118 -48.75 -45.48 -23.30
C ALA A 118 -48.34 -44.16 -23.97
N ALA A 119 -49.24 -43.50 -24.69
CA ALA A 119 -48.98 -42.21 -25.32
C ALA A 119 -48.59 -41.11 -24.31
N ARG A 120 -49.13 -41.13 -23.09
CA ARG A 120 -48.72 -40.22 -22.01
C ARG A 120 -47.32 -40.53 -21.48
N LEU A 121 -46.93 -41.80 -21.40
CA LEU A 121 -45.57 -42.21 -21.01
C LEU A 121 -44.55 -41.85 -22.10
N GLU A 122 -44.87 -42.05 -23.37
CA GLU A 122 -44.04 -41.61 -24.50
C GLU A 122 -43.86 -40.09 -24.53
N GLN A 123 -44.94 -39.32 -24.36
CA GLN A 123 -44.86 -37.85 -24.23
C GLN A 123 -44.06 -37.42 -22.99
N GLY A 124 -44.17 -38.16 -21.88
CA GLY A 124 -43.38 -37.94 -20.67
C GLY A 124 -41.89 -38.19 -20.91
N ALA A 125 -41.54 -39.29 -21.58
CA ALA A 125 -40.17 -39.64 -21.92
C ALA A 125 -39.55 -38.63 -22.91
N ALA A 126 -40.30 -38.23 -23.94
CA ALA A 126 -39.85 -37.22 -24.91
C ALA A 126 -39.61 -35.84 -24.25
N ARG A 127 -40.49 -35.42 -23.32
CA ARG A 127 -40.28 -34.20 -22.52
C ARG A 127 -39.09 -34.34 -21.57
N GLY A 128 -38.90 -35.50 -20.95
CA GLY A 128 -37.74 -35.81 -20.12
C GLY A 128 -36.42 -35.72 -20.89
N ALA A 129 -36.38 -36.26 -22.11
CA ALA A 129 -35.23 -36.16 -23.01
C ALA A 129 -34.94 -34.72 -23.45
N ALA A 130 -35.97 -33.94 -23.80
CA ALA A 130 -35.81 -32.52 -24.14
C ALA A 130 -35.23 -31.71 -22.96
N VAL A 131 -35.79 -31.85 -21.75
CA VAL A 131 -35.29 -31.19 -20.54
C VAL A 131 -33.87 -31.68 -20.17
N ALA A 132 -33.51 -32.93 -20.49
CA ALA A 132 -32.14 -33.41 -20.32
C ALA A 132 -31.16 -32.75 -21.31
N ALA A 133 -31.57 -32.53 -22.57
CA ALA A 133 -30.77 -31.81 -23.56
C ALA A 133 -30.59 -30.33 -23.18
N GLU A 134 -31.67 -29.61 -22.82
CA GLU A 134 -31.61 -28.23 -22.32
C GLU A 134 -30.65 -28.08 -21.14
N ARG A 135 -30.67 -29.02 -20.19
CA ARG A 135 -29.75 -29.05 -19.05
C ARG A 135 -28.28 -29.26 -19.48
N GLN A 136 -28.02 -30.05 -20.52
CA GLN A 136 -26.68 -30.22 -21.06
C GLN A 136 -26.19 -28.94 -21.76
N GLU A 137 -27.04 -28.28 -22.56
CA GLU A 137 -26.71 -26.99 -23.20
C GLU A 137 -26.42 -25.90 -22.15
N VAL A 138 -27.27 -25.78 -21.12
CA VAL A 138 -27.05 -24.84 -20.01
C VAL A 138 -25.75 -25.18 -19.26
N ALA A 139 -25.40 -26.45 -19.07
CA ALA A 139 -24.14 -26.86 -18.44
C ALA A 139 -22.91 -26.54 -19.32
N VAL A 140 -22.99 -26.71 -20.64
CA VAL A 140 -21.94 -26.30 -21.59
C VAL A 140 -21.77 -24.77 -21.58
N LEU A 141 -22.86 -24.01 -21.65
CA LEU A 141 -22.83 -22.55 -21.54
C LEU A 141 -22.29 -22.07 -20.19
N ALA A 142 -22.52 -22.80 -19.10
CA ALA A 142 -21.94 -22.52 -17.79
C ALA A 142 -20.41 -22.75 -17.77
N ARG A 143 -19.93 -23.84 -18.39
CA ARG A 143 -18.49 -24.12 -18.54
C ARG A 143 -17.79 -23.04 -19.37
N VAL A 144 -18.32 -22.68 -20.54
CA VAL A 144 -17.77 -21.61 -21.39
C VAL A 144 -17.79 -20.25 -20.66
N LYS A 145 -18.79 -19.97 -19.82
CA LYS A 145 -18.81 -18.78 -18.95
C LYS A 145 -17.77 -18.85 -17.82
N HIS A 146 -17.44 -20.03 -17.31
CA HIS A 146 -16.37 -20.24 -16.32
C HIS A 146 -14.99 -20.02 -16.96
N GLU A 147 -14.71 -20.71 -18.06
CA GLU A 147 -13.46 -20.61 -18.84
C GLU A 147 -13.16 -19.16 -19.25
N ARG A 148 -14.18 -18.41 -19.72
CA ARG A 148 -14.04 -16.97 -20.02
C ARG A 148 -13.71 -16.12 -18.79
N ARG A 149 -14.26 -16.44 -17.61
CA ARG A 149 -13.92 -15.77 -16.34
C ARG A 149 -12.50 -16.11 -15.88
N GLU A 150 -12.05 -17.34 -16.07
CA GLU A 150 -10.68 -17.76 -15.74
C GLU A 150 -9.65 -17.16 -16.70
N ALA A 151 -9.93 -17.13 -18.00
CA ALA A 151 -9.11 -16.42 -18.98
C ALA A 151 -9.01 -14.92 -18.65
N ALA A 152 -10.13 -14.28 -18.29
CA ALA A 152 -10.12 -12.88 -17.84
C ALA A 152 -9.30 -12.68 -16.56
N ARG A 153 -9.38 -13.61 -15.58
CA ARG A 153 -8.53 -13.59 -14.37
C ARG A 153 -7.05 -13.70 -14.71
N ARG A 154 -6.65 -14.65 -15.57
CA ARG A 154 -5.25 -14.83 -16.00
C ARG A 154 -4.72 -13.60 -16.75
N LEU A 155 -5.53 -12.98 -17.61
CA LEU A 155 -5.18 -11.74 -18.29
C LEU A 155 -5.05 -10.55 -17.32
N ALA A 156 -5.91 -10.47 -16.30
CA ALA A 156 -5.80 -9.46 -15.25
C ALA A 156 -4.56 -9.65 -14.36
N GLN A 157 -4.22 -10.90 -14.01
CA GLN A 157 -2.99 -11.25 -13.29
C GLN A 157 -1.75 -10.87 -14.11
N SER A 158 -1.68 -11.28 -15.38
CA SER A 158 -0.55 -10.94 -16.26
C SER A 158 -0.38 -9.42 -16.45
N ARG A 159 -1.46 -8.65 -16.51
CA ARG A 159 -1.38 -7.17 -16.51
C ARG A 159 -0.90 -6.61 -15.19
N ALA A 160 -1.38 -7.12 -14.06
CA ALA A 160 -0.91 -6.68 -12.74
C ALA A 160 0.59 -7.02 -12.51
N GLU A 161 1.07 -8.15 -13.04
CA GLU A 161 2.48 -8.54 -13.07
C GLU A 161 3.32 -7.60 -13.96
N GLN A 162 2.80 -7.23 -15.14
CA GLN A 162 3.43 -6.25 -16.03
C GLN A 162 3.51 -4.86 -15.36
N GLU A 163 2.42 -4.34 -14.82
CA GLU A 163 2.41 -3.08 -14.07
C GLU A 163 3.35 -3.13 -12.85
N ALA A 164 3.43 -4.26 -12.14
CA ALA A 164 4.37 -4.43 -11.04
C ALA A 164 5.83 -4.41 -11.51
N ALA A 165 6.14 -5.05 -12.64
CA ALA A 165 7.47 -5.04 -13.25
C ALA A 165 7.87 -3.64 -13.76
N GLU A 166 6.95 -2.91 -14.40
CA GLU A 166 7.16 -1.52 -14.83
C GLU A 166 7.42 -0.59 -13.64
N ARG A 167 6.61 -0.70 -12.57
CA ARG A 167 6.81 0.05 -11.32
C ARG A 167 8.16 -0.30 -10.68
N ALA A 168 8.54 -1.57 -10.66
CA ALA A 168 9.85 -2.01 -10.13
C ALA A 168 11.02 -1.45 -10.97
N ALA A 169 10.92 -1.47 -12.30
CA ALA A 169 11.91 -0.89 -13.20
C ALA A 169 12.05 0.63 -13.01
N PHE A 170 10.94 1.34 -12.84
CA PHE A 170 10.94 2.77 -12.50
C PHE A 170 11.61 3.06 -11.15
N TYR A 171 11.33 2.26 -10.11
CA TYR A 171 12.01 2.40 -8.82
C TYR A 171 13.51 2.12 -8.91
N LEU A 172 13.93 1.10 -9.68
CA LEU A 172 15.33 0.78 -9.92
C LEU A 172 16.05 1.91 -10.68
N GLN A 173 15.45 2.45 -11.74
CA GLN A 173 15.97 3.60 -12.48
C GLN A 173 16.12 4.83 -11.56
N ARG A 174 15.13 5.08 -10.69
CA ARG A 174 15.18 6.18 -9.71
C ARG A 174 16.22 5.96 -8.60
N GLN A 175 16.55 4.72 -8.26
CA GLN A 175 17.69 4.39 -7.39
C GLN A 175 19.02 4.67 -8.10
N GLN A 176 19.18 4.21 -9.35
CA GLN A 176 20.38 4.45 -10.16
C GLN A 176 20.64 5.95 -10.38
N GLN A 177 19.59 6.75 -10.62
CA GLN A 177 19.68 8.22 -10.68
C GLN A 177 20.20 8.83 -9.36
N LYS A 178 19.64 8.43 -8.21
CA LYS A 178 20.12 8.89 -6.89
C LYS A 178 21.56 8.45 -6.61
N GLU A 179 21.96 7.25 -7.02
CA GLU A 179 23.35 6.82 -6.92
C GLU A 179 24.28 7.66 -7.80
N ALA A 180 23.86 8.01 -9.02
CA ALA A 180 24.63 8.90 -9.89
C ALA A 180 24.78 10.31 -9.28
N GLU A 181 23.69 10.91 -8.77
CA GLU A 181 23.72 12.19 -8.04
C GLU A 181 24.67 12.13 -6.82
N LEU A 182 24.65 11.02 -6.07
CA LEU A 182 25.52 10.82 -4.91
C LEU A 182 27.00 10.62 -5.31
N ARG A 183 27.28 9.96 -6.45
CA ARG A 183 28.63 9.82 -6.99
C ARG A 183 29.17 11.18 -7.43
N GLN A 184 28.40 11.95 -8.21
CA GLN A 184 28.73 13.32 -8.62
C GLN A 184 29.03 14.23 -7.42
N ARG A 185 28.17 14.24 -6.40
CA ARG A 185 28.42 15.03 -5.16
C ARG A 185 29.66 14.57 -4.39
N ASN A 186 29.99 13.28 -4.41
CA ASN A 186 31.22 12.78 -3.79
C ASN A 186 32.47 13.17 -4.60
N GLU A 187 32.37 13.25 -5.93
CA GLU A 187 33.41 13.75 -6.83
C GLU A 187 33.63 15.27 -6.61
N GLU A 188 32.57 16.08 -6.61
CA GLU A 188 32.60 17.51 -6.25
C GLU A 188 33.26 17.75 -4.88
N LEU A 189 32.88 16.95 -3.86
CA LEU A 189 33.47 17.03 -2.52
C LEU A 189 34.94 16.57 -2.50
N ALA A 190 35.35 15.65 -3.37
CA ALA A 190 36.75 15.26 -3.52
C ALA A 190 37.57 16.36 -4.20
N GLU A 191 37.04 17.02 -5.23
CA GLU A 191 37.66 18.18 -5.88
C GLU A 191 37.80 19.35 -4.92
N LEU A 192 36.76 19.69 -4.15
CA LEU A 192 36.81 20.73 -3.13
C LEU A 192 37.84 20.42 -2.01
N ARG A 193 38.04 19.15 -1.67
CA ARG A 193 39.13 18.72 -0.76
C ARG A 193 40.50 18.89 -1.42
N ALA A 194 40.65 18.52 -2.70
CA ALA A 194 41.89 18.67 -3.45
C ALA A 194 42.27 20.15 -3.67
N LEU A 195 41.31 21.03 -3.96
CA LEU A 195 41.50 22.47 -4.05
C LEU A 195 41.96 23.05 -2.70
N LYS A 196 41.29 22.72 -1.59
CA LYS A 196 41.73 23.14 -0.24
C LYS A 196 43.11 22.62 0.14
N GLN A 197 43.53 21.45 -0.36
CA GLN A 197 44.91 20.98 -0.21
C GLN A 197 45.90 21.79 -1.08
N ARG A 198 45.54 22.16 -2.31
CA ARG A 198 46.35 23.04 -3.18
C ARG A 198 46.51 24.43 -2.56
N GLU A 199 45.43 25.03 -2.04
CA GLU A 199 45.46 26.30 -1.30
C GLU A 199 46.41 26.24 -0.10
N ARG A 200 46.31 25.19 0.73
CA ARG A 200 47.22 24.98 1.88
C ARG A 200 48.68 24.84 1.45
N ARG A 201 48.96 24.16 0.33
CA ARG A 201 50.32 24.04 -0.24
C ARG A 201 50.84 25.39 -0.73
N LEU A 202 50.03 26.17 -1.43
CA LEU A 202 50.40 27.54 -1.87
C LEU A 202 50.63 28.48 -0.68
N ALA A 203 49.78 28.42 0.34
CA ALA A 203 49.96 29.19 1.58
C ALA A 203 51.26 28.81 2.31
N ALA A 204 51.61 27.52 2.35
CA ALA A 204 52.87 27.05 2.92
C ALA A 204 54.10 27.51 2.11
N LEU A 205 54.02 27.51 0.77
CA LEU A 205 55.08 28.06 -0.09
C LEU A 205 55.24 29.58 0.10
N HIS A 206 54.14 30.33 0.18
CA HIS A 206 54.16 31.76 0.49
C HIS A 206 54.72 32.05 1.89
N ALA A 207 54.47 31.17 2.87
CA ALA A 207 55.06 31.27 4.21
C ALA A 207 56.58 31.04 4.17
N LYS A 208 57.06 29.99 3.48
CA LYS A 208 58.49 29.73 3.26
C LYS A 208 59.19 30.91 2.60
N HIS A 209 58.67 31.41 1.48
CA HIS A 209 59.23 32.56 0.78
C HIS A 209 59.27 33.84 1.65
N ARG A 210 58.28 34.05 2.52
CA ARG A 210 58.32 35.14 3.52
C ARG A 210 59.41 34.94 4.58
N MET A 211 59.68 33.71 5.01
CA MET A 211 60.77 33.40 5.94
C MET A 211 62.15 33.52 5.26
N GLU A 212 62.28 33.10 4.01
CA GLU A 212 63.49 33.27 3.19
C GLU A 212 63.82 34.75 2.99
N LEU A 213 62.83 35.58 2.61
CA LEU A 213 63.00 37.04 2.53
C LEU A 213 63.31 37.69 3.89
N ALA A 214 62.83 37.12 5.00
CA ALA A 214 63.18 37.60 6.34
C ALA A 214 64.62 37.21 6.73
N ALA A 215 65.07 36.00 6.36
CA ALA A 215 66.45 35.55 6.56
C ALA A 215 67.43 36.40 5.76
N GLN A 216 67.17 36.62 4.46
CA GLN A 216 67.99 37.49 3.60
C GLN A 216 68.11 38.92 4.16
N ARG A 217 67.05 39.45 4.78
CA ARG A 217 67.08 40.77 5.46
C ARG A 217 67.93 40.75 6.73
N GLN A 218 67.92 39.65 7.49
CA GLN A 218 68.80 39.49 8.66
C GLN A 218 70.26 39.31 8.24
N GLU A 219 70.53 38.59 7.16
CA GLU A 219 71.87 38.43 6.56
C GLU A 219 72.40 39.77 6.06
N ALA A 220 71.62 40.51 5.26
CA ALA A 220 71.99 41.85 4.81
C ALA A 220 72.26 42.82 5.99
N ALA A 221 71.51 42.70 7.10
CA ALA A 221 71.75 43.49 8.31
C ALA A 221 73.02 43.05 9.06
N ARG A 222 73.34 41.75 9.10
CA ARG A 222 74.62 41.23 9.64
C ARG A 222 75.80 41.71 8.80
N ASP A 223 75.67 41.68 7.47
CA ASP A 223 76.65 42.21 6.52
C ASP A 223 76.88 43.70 6.72
N GLU A 224 75.82 44.50 6.89
CA GLU A 224 75.97 45.94 7.15
C GLU A 224 76.65 46.20 8.50
N LEU A 225 76.30 45.44 9.55
CA LEU A 225 76.96 45.51 10.85
C LEU A 225 78.44 45.10 10.76
N SER A 226 78.77 44.06 10.00
CA SER A 226 80.15 43.62 9.74
C SER A 226 80.96 44.71 9.05
N ARG A 227 80.44 45.27 7.94
CA ARG A 227 81.07 46.40 7.23
C ARG A 227 81.23 47.64 8.11
N ARG A 228 80.29 47.91 9.03
CA ARG A 228 80.38 48.98 10.03
C ARG A 228 81.44 48.69 11.12
N LEU A 229 81.65 47.42 11.49
CA LEU A 229 82.72 47.01 12.40
C LEU A 229 84.10 47.10 11.71
N ASP A 230 84.25 46.61 10.48
CA ASP A 230 85.46 46.80 9.67
C ASP A 230 85.84 48.27 9.52
N ALA A 231 84.86 49.13 9.21
CA ALA A 231 85.07 50.57 9.08
C ALA A 231 85.46 51.24 10.41
N LYS A 232 85.03 50.69 11.56
CA LYS A 232 85.52 51.12 12.88
C LYS A 232 86.93 50.59 13.15
N GLN A 233 87.21 49.32 12.87
CA GLN A 233 88.52 48.71 13.10
C GLN A 233 89.61 49.42 12.29
N ARG A 234 89.35 49.72 11.01
CA ARG A 234 90.25 50.51 10.16
C ARG A 234 90.52 51.91 10.72
N ARG A 235 89.53 52.56 11.37
CA ARG A 235 89.71 53.84 12.06
C ARG A 235 90.52 53.69 13.35
N VAL A 236 90.31 52.63 14.13
CA VAL A 236 91.11 52.33 15.32
C VAL A 236 92.56 52.13 14.92
N SER A 237 92.84 51.27 13.95
CA SER A 237 94.22 51.04 13.47
C SER A 237 94.86 52.25 12.80
N ALA A 238 94.07 53.16 12.20
CA ALA A 238 94.57 54.46 11.75
C ALA A 238 94.98 55.36 12.94
N MET A 239 94.13 55.50 13.96
CA MET A 239 94.46 56.26 15.18
C MET A 239 95.62 55.64 15.98
N GLU A 240 95.77 54.31 15.96
CA GLU A 240 96.92 53.60 16.53
C GLU A 240 98.20 53.89 15.74
N GLY A 241 98.12 53.95 14.41
CA GLY A 241 99.21 54.38 13.53
C GLY A 241 99.61 55.84 13.74
N GLU A 242 98.64 56.75 13.83
CA GLU A 242 98.84 58.17 14.18
C GLU A 242 99.50 58.31 15.56
N ARG A 243 99.01 57.56 16.56
CA ARG A 243 99.61 57.51 17.91
C ARG A 243 101.04 56.98 17.88
N ALA A 244 101.32 55.94 17.10
CA ALA A 244 102.67 55.40 16.96
C ALA A 244 103.62 56.38 16.24
N ALA A 245 103.14 57.08 15.21
CA ALA A 245 103.90 58.14 14.54
C ALA A 245 104.19 59.33 15.48
N MET A 246 103.20 59.76 16.26
CA MET A 246 103.36 60.80 17.29
C MET A 246 104.34 60.37 18.39
N MET A 247 104.30 59.11 18.85
CA MET A 247 105.27 58.59 19.81
C MET A 247 106.70 58.58 19.25
N ARG A 248 106.88 58.20 17.98
CA ARG A 248 108.19 58.30 17.30
C ARG A 248 108.65 59.75 17.19
N ALA A 249 107.80 60.68 16.76
CA ALA A 249 108.16 62.10 16.72
C ALA A 249 108.54 62.67 18.10
N LEU A 250 107.90 62.20 19.18
CA LEU A 250 108.30 62.54 20.56
C LEU A 250 109.64 61.90 20.96
N GLU A 251 109.96 60.70 20.47
CA GLU A 251 111.27 60.05 20.67
C GLU A 251 112.38 60.72 19.85
N ASP A 252 112.09 61.15 18.63
CA ASP A 252 113.03 61.85 17.75
C ASP A 252 113.33 63.26 18.30
N MET A 253 112.31 64.06 18.68
CA MET A 253 112.56 65.31 19.40
C MET A 253 113.34 65.12 20.71
N ARG A 254 113.18 63.98 21.41
CA ARG A 254 114.01 63.64 22.59
C ARG A 254 115.44 63.23 22.23
N ARG A 255 115.71 62.74 21.02
CA ARG A 255 117.07 62.53 20.49
C ARG A 255 117.69 63.87 20.12
N ASP A 256 116.94 64.72 19.42
CA ASP A 256 117.39 66.05 19.00
C ASP A 256 117.74 66.93 20.21
N ILE A 257 116.89 66.95 21.25
CA ILE A 257 117.17 67.66 22.51
C ILE A 257 118.45 67.13 23.16
N ARG A 258 118.69 65.81 23.18
CA ARG A 258 119.94 65.25 23.73
C ARG A 258 121.16 65.61 22.89
N GLN A 259 121.04 65.61 21.57
CA GLN A 259 122.12 66.05 20.67
C GLN A 259 122.43 67.54 20.87
N GLN A 260 121.40 68.38 21.05
CA GLN A 260 121.56 69.80 21.40
C GLN A 260 122.21 69.97 22.77
N GLU A 261 121.76 69.24 23.79
CA GLU A 261 122.38 69.24 25.12
C GLU A 261 123.84 68.80 25.06
N ASP A 262 124.17 67.74 24.33
CA ASP A 262 125.53 67.20 24.25
C ASP A 262 126.45 68.08 23.42
N ALA A 263 125.96 68.67 22.32
CA ALA A 263 126.67 69.72 21.57
C ALA A 263 126.90 70.97 22.42
N LEU A 264 125.95 71.37 23.26
CA LEU A 264 126.13 72.46 24.24
C LEU A 264 127.15 72.10 25.32
N LYS A 265 127.15 70.86 25.83
CA LYS A 265 128.18 70.35 26.76
C LYS A 265 129.56 70.32 26.09
N GLU A 266 129.65 70.02 24.81
CA GLU A 266 130.92 70.06 24.05
C GLU A 266 131.37 71.49 23.78
N ALA A 267 130.49 72.41 23.37
CA ALA A 267 130.80 73.83 23.24
C ALA A 267 131.28 74.45 24.58
N LEU A 268 130.60 74.11 25.69
CA LEU A 268 131.03 74.48 27.04
C LEU A 268 132.43 73.93 27.35
N ARG A 269 132.70 72.64 27.11
CA ARG A 269 134.04 72.03 27.28
C ARG A 269 135.09 72.66 26.37
N HIS A 270 134.72 73.12 25.17
CA HIS A 270 135.62 73.83 24.27
C HIS A 270 135.95 75.24 24.81
N MET A 271 135.01 75.96 25.40
CA MET A 271 135.28 77.21 26.12
C MET A 271 136.07 77.01 27.43
N GLU A 272 135.84 75.91 28.16
CA GLU A 272 136.58 75.55 29.38
C GLU A 272 138.05 75.17 29.10
N ARG A 273 138.32 74.55 27.94
CA ARG A 273 139.67 74.14 27.51
C ARG A 273 140.38 75.22 26.69
N GLY A 274 139.61 76.01 25.94
CA GLY A 274 140.07 77.13 25.12
C GLY A 274 140.09 78.43 25.91
N GLY A 275 141.14 78.64 26.70
CA GLY A 275 141.37 79.92 27.33
C GLY A 275 141.48 81.05 26.30
N CYS A 276 140.53 82.00 26.37
CA CYS A 276 140.34 83.19 25.53
C CYS A 276 139.61 83.03 24.17
N ALA A 277 138.41 83.62 24.11
CA ALA A 277 137.72 84.17 22.93
C ALA A 277 137.14 83.16 21.89
N PRO A 278 136.15 83.54 21.05
CA PRO A 278 135.65 84.91 20.78
C PRO A 278 134.15 85.17 21.03
N VAL A 279 133.79 86.45 21.14
CA VAL A 279 132.41 86.95 21.28
C VAL A 279 131.56 86.76 20.01
N GLN A 280 132.15 86.38 18.88
CA GLN A 280 131.49 86.36 17.56
C GLN A 280 130.54 85.16 17.33
N GLU A 281 130.64 84.07 18.10
CA GLU A 281 129.74 82.91 17.94
C GLU A 281 128.37 83.12 18.60
N LEU A 282 128.27 84.04 19.58
CA LEU A 282 127.01 84.41 20.23
C LEU A 282 126.01 85.04 19.24
N ASP A 283 126.47 85.90 18.33
CA ASP A 283 125.66 86.46 17.24
C ASP A 283 125.12 85.37 16.30
N GLY A 284 125.88 84.28 16.10
CA GLY A 284 125.48 83.13 15.29
C GLY A 284 124.32 82.37 15.93
N LEU A 285 124.46 82.01 17.21
CA LEU A 285 123.40 81.36 17.98
C LEU A 285 122.15 82.24 18.12
N GLN A 286 122.32 83.56 18.28
CA GLN A 286 121.19 84.49 18.39
C GLN A 286 120.39 84.61 17.07
N ARG A 287 121.03 84.44 15.90
CA ARG A 287 120.34 84.34 14.61
C ARG A 287 119.58 83.02 14.46
N GLN A 288 120.18 81.88 14.84
CA GLN A 288 119.50 80.58 14.79
C GLN A 288 118.27 80.53 15.71
N LEU A 289 118.33 81.15 16.89
CA LEU A 289 117.16 81.35 17.75
C LEU A 289 116.07 82.23 17.10
N GLY A 290 116.48 83.21 16.29
CA GLY A 290 115.57 84.04 15.49
C GLY A 290 114.86 83.28 14.37
N GLU A 291 115.51 82.31 13.72
CA GLU A 291 114.91 81.46 12.68
C GLU A 291 113.98 80.39 13.26
N LEU A 292 114.35 79.78 14.40
CA LEU A 292 113.49 78.86 15.14
C LEU A 292 112.19 79.53 15.64
N LEU A 293 112.26 80.81 16.05
CA LEU A 293 111.08 81.60 16.44
C LEU A 293 110.25 82.11 15.25
N GLN A 294 110.81 82.14 14.03
CA GLN A 294 110.08 82.52 12.81
C GLN A 294 109.49 81.34 12.04
N SER A 295 109.79 80.11 12.45
CA SER A 295 109.14 78.91 11.92
C SER A 295 107.62 78.97 12.19
N PRO A 296 106.77 79.10 11.16
CA PRO A 296 105.37 79.44 11.36
C PRO A 296 104.62 78.27 12.01
N ALA A 297 104.17 78.47 13.25
CA ALA A 297 103.44 77.47 14.02
C ALA A 297 102.25 76.94 13.22
N THR A 298 102.37 75.68 12.77
CA THR A 298 101.38 74.98 11.95
C THR A 298 100.13 74.69 12.78
N ARG A 299 99.23 75.68 12.83
CA ARG A 299 97.95 75.61 13.53
C ARG A 299 97.27 74.27 13.27
N PRO A 300 96.86 73.51 14.31
CA PRO A 300 96.03 72.34 14.10
C PRO A 300 94.74 72.75 13.39
N PRO A 301 94.26 72.00 12.38
CA PRO A 301 93.06 72.36 11.65
C PRO A 301 91.86 72.35 12.60
N SER A 302 91.27 73.52 12.83
CA SER A 302 90.04 73.67 13.60
C SER A 302 88.95 72.76 13.02
N SER A 303 88.32 71.93 13.85
CA SER A 303 87.22 71.05 13.43
C SER A 303 86.01 71.87 12.99
N ARG A 304 85.97 72.24 11.71
CA ARG A 304 84.92 73.08 11.12
C ARG A 304 83.71 72.20 10.85
N GLY A 305 82.57 72.56 11.44
CA GLY A 305 81.42 71.66 11.56
C GLY A 305 80.87 71.13 10.22
N SER A 306 80.63 69.82 10.16
CA SER A 306 79.88 69.21 9.07
C SER A 306 78.37 69.34 9.35
N THR A 307 77.73 70.29 8.69
CA THR A 307 76.28 70.42 8.67
C THR A 307 75.65 69.27 7.89
N ARG A 308 74.98 68.35 8.60
CA ARG A 308 73.95 67.50 7.98
C ARG A 308 72.59 67.73 8.61
N GLN A 309 71.78 68.50 7.90
CA GLN A 309 70.33 68.50 8.07
C GLN A 309 69.83 67.07 7.86
N GLY A 310 69.22 66.48 8.90
CA GLY A 310 68.49 65.21 8.81
C GLY A 310 67.04 65.49 9.14
N ALA A 311 66.15 65.35 8.16
CA ALA A 311 64.74 65.71 8.32
C ALA A 311 64.06 64.83 9.39
N ARG A 312 63.27 65.48 10.27
CA ARG A 312 62.31 64.78 11.14
C ARG A 312 61.01 64.55 10.34
N PRO A 313 60.63 63.31 10.00
CA PRO A 313 59.22 63.01 9.75
C PRO A 313 58.47 63.10 11.08
N SER A 314 57.48 63.99 11.15
CA SER A 314 56.53 64.03 12.26
C SER A 314 55.45 62.97 12.05
N SER A 315 55.25 62.07 13.00
CA SER A 315 54.06 61.20 13.08
C SER A 315 53.56 61.08 14.52
N ARG A 316 52.94 62.17 15.00
CA ARG A 316 52.36 62.31 16.35
C ARG A 316 51.08 61.48 16.50
N GLY A 317 51.20 60.15 16.49
CA GLY A 317 50.09 59.19 16.58
C GLY A 317 49.68 58.80 18.00
N ARG A 318 49.30 59.76 18.85
CA ARG A 318 48.64 59.43 20.13
C ARG A 318 47.19 59.00 19.87
N THR A 319 46.94 57.70 19.78
CA THR A 319 45.59 57.18 20.01
C THR A 319 45.23 57.34 21.50
N ALA A 320 44.00 57.75 21.78
CA ALA A 320 43.53 57.92 23.15
C ALA A 320 43.24 56.56 23.80
N GLY A 321 43.66 56.37 25.04
CA GLY A 321 43.16 55.29 25.88
C GLY A 321 41.74 55.61 26.34
N VAL A 322 40.74 55.00 25.72
CA VAL A 322 39.37 54.97 26.23
C VAL A 322 39.17 53.66 26.98
N GLY A 323 38.88 53.75 28.28
CA GLY A 323 38.68 52.59 29.13
C GLY A 323 37.25 52.05 29.07
N THR A 324 37.10 50.86 28.50
CA THR A 324 35.98 49.94 28.74
C THR A 324 36.58 48.55 28.90
N GLY A 325 36.36 47.78 29.97
CA GLY A 325 35.17 47.78 30.82
C GLY A 325 34.16 46.77 30.26
N GLY A 326 34.53 45.49 30.26
CA GLY A 326 33.75 44.40 29.67
C GLY A 326 34.22 43.05 30.20
N ALA A 327 33.27 42.23 30.66
CA ALA A 327 33.52 41.01 31.42
C ALA A 327 34.25 39.91 30.62
N ALA A 328 35.11 39.15 31.32
CA ALA A 328 35.63 37.89 30.81
C ALA A 328 34.66 36.73 31.09
N PRO A 329 34.38 35.85 30.10
CA PRO A 329 33.89 34.50 30.38
C PRO A 329 35.07 33.54 30.59
N GLN A 330 35.00 32.69 31.60
CA GLN A 330 36.00 31.64 31.83
C GLN A 330 36.01 30.64 30.65
N ARG A 331 37.18 30.40 30.04
CA ARG A 331 37.42 29.15 29.30
C ARG A 331 38.15 28.18 30.23
N GLY A 332 37.39 27.23 30.77
CA GLY A 332 37.95 26.11 31.52
C GLY A 332 38.88 25.27 30.65
N SER A 333 39.97 24.80 31.24
CA SER A 333 40.97 23.94 30.60
C SER A 333 40.43 22.53 30.35
N ARG A 334 40.63 22.03 29.13
CA ARG A 334 40.72 20.59 28.83
C ARG A 334 41.65 20.35 27.65
N ASP A 335 42.15 19.12 27.59
CA ASP A 335 42.82 18.50 26.45
C ASP A 335 44.17 19.09 26.02
N ALA A 336 45.14 19.01 26.94
CA ALA A 336 46.55 18.93 26.60
C ALA A 336 47.04 17.46 26.74
N VAL A 337 47.30 16.79 25.62
CA VAL A 337 48.29 15.72 25.37
C VAL A 337 48.21 15.43 23.86
N ALA A 338 49.15 15.95 23.05
CA ALA A 338 49.11 15.78 21.59
C ALA A 338 50.46 16.00 20.87
N GLU A 339 51.62 15.78 21.52
CA GLU A 339 52.91 15.92 20.84
C GLU A 339 54.03 15.05 21.46
N GLN A 340 54.29 13.86 20.88
CA GLN A 340 55.62 13.23 20.74
C GLN A 340 55.54 11.85 20.04
N VAL A 341 56.72 11.30 19.70
CA VAL A 341 56.98 9.99 19.06
C VAL A 341 56.52 9.85 17.61
N ALA A 342 57.42 10.19 16.70
CA ALA A 342 57.36 9.78 15.29
C ALA A 342 58.78 9.60 14.70
N GLU A 343 59.53 8.60 15.18
CA GLU A 343 60.66 8.03 14.41
C GLU A 343 61.06 6.62 14.88
N ALA A 344 61.86 5.93 14.07
CA ALA A 344 62.48 4.62 14.30
C ALA A 344 61.54 3.42 14.62
N SER A 345 61.23 2.61 13.61
CA SER A 345 62.04 1.41 13.35
C SER A 345 61.64 0.69 12.05
N ALA A 346 62.62 0.41 11.19
CA ALA A 346 62.45 -0.45 10.02
C ALA A 346 63.72 -1.28 9.79
N ARG A 347 63.74 -2.52 10.30
CA ARG A 347 64.69 -3.64 10.05
C ARG A 347 64.28 -4.84 10.91
N GLY A 348 64.52 -6.08 10.46
CA GLY A 348 64.57 -7.25 11.38
C GLY A 348 63.73 -8.48 11.03
N CYS A 349 64.16 -9.21 9.99
CA CYS A 349 64.02 -10.65 9.74
C CYS A 349 63.30 -11.60 10.75
N SER A 350 62.30 -12.32 10.23
CA SER A 350 62.27 -13.79 10.02
C SER A 350 62.28 -14.83 11.18
N THR A 351 61.57 -15.94 10.93
CA THR A 351 61.50 -17.23 11.68
C THR A 351 60.71 -17.16 13.01
N LEU A 352 59.99 -18.18 13.47
CA LEU A 352 59.71 -19.58 13.04
C LEU A 352 58.19 -19.72 12.76
N SER A 353 57.62 -20.64 11.97
CA SER A 353 57.86 -22.07 11.66
C SER A 353 57.38 -23.08 12.73
N SER A 354 56.77 -24.19 12.27
CA SER A 354 56.06 -25.26 13.03
C SER A 354 54.70 -24.90 13.66
N SER A 355 53.71 -25.82 13.76
CA SER A 355 53.44 -27.08 13.02
C SER A 355 52.03 -27.62 13.35
N ALA A 356 51.28 -28.09 12.33
CA ALA A 356 50.13 -29.04 12.41
C ALA A 356 48.91 -28.67 13.31
N ALA A 357 47.75 -29.35 13.24
CA ALA A 357 46.95 -29.92 12.14
C ALA A 357 45.55 -30.33 12.71
N VAL A 358 44.71 -30.98 11.89
CA VAL A 358 43.58 -31.87 12.27
C VAL A 358 42.19 -31.23 12.53
N ASP A 359 41.19 -31.90 11.91
CA ASP A 359 39.74 -32.02 12.10
C ASP A 359 38.73 -30.85 12.00
N SER A 360 37.96 -30.96 10.92
CA SER A 360 36.55 -30.59 10.75
C SER A 360 35.60 -31.16 11.81
N ILE A 361 34.83 -30.30 12.47
CA ILE A 361 33.44 -30.47 12.96
C ILE A 361 32.90 -29.04 13.15
N GLY A 362 31.66 -28.64 12.81
CA GLY A 362 30.57 -29.30 12.10
C GLY A 362 29.38 -28.33 12.02
N SER A 363 28.62 -28.33 10.92
CA SER A 363 27.57 -27.32 10.68
C SER A 363 26.38 -27.44 11.63
N PRO A 364 25.83 -26.34 12.19
CA PRO A 364 24.62 -26.38 13.01
C PRO A 364 23.40 -26.75 12.14
N ARG A 365 22.84 -27.93 12.42
CA ARG A 365 21.75 -28.56 11.66
C ARG A 365 20.39 -28.08 12.19
N ILE A 366 19.71 -27.21 11.43
CA ILE A 366 18.32 -26.81 11.75
C ILE A 366 17.40 -28.02 11.52
N PRO A 367 16.62 -28.48 12.52
CA PRO A 367 15.71 -29.60 12.36
C PRO A 367 14.41 -29.17 11.68
N ALA A 368 14.09 -29.77 10.53
CA ALA A 368 12.74 -29.75 9.98
C ALA A 368 11.85 -30.73 10.76
N VAL A 369 10.64 -30.31 11.12
CA VAL A 369 9.67 -31.15 11.85
C VAL A 369 8.35 -31.24 11.07
N HIS A 370 8.01 -32.47 10.71
CA HIS A 370 6.76 -33.03 10.20
C HIS A 370 5.56 -32.10 9.88
N ALA A 371 5.07 -32.23 8.65
CA ALA A 371 3.66 -32.05 8.32
C ALA A 371 2.92 -33.41 8.45
N VAL A 372 1.78 -33.43 9.16
CA VAL A 372 0.75 -34.49 9.12
C VAL A 372 -0.63 -33.80 9.18
N GLN A 373 -1.66 -34.46 8.65
CA GLN A 373 -3.00 -33.90 8.37
C GLN A 373 -3.97 -33.88 9.59
N PRO A 374 -5.08 -33.11 9.53
CA PRO A 374 -6.02 -32.89 10.63
C PRO A 374 -7.13 -33.96 10.72
N PRO A 375 -7.98 -33.88 11.76
CA PRO A 375 -9.42 -33.92 11.49
C PRO A 375 -10.32 -33.02 12.39
N ALA A 376 -11.56 -32.82 11.91
CA ALA A 376 -12.82 -32.67 12.64
C ALA A 376 -13.09 -31.51 13.64
N GLU A 377 -14.03 -30.64 13.24
CA GLU A 377 -15.30 -30.32 13.93
C GLU A 377 -15.36 -30.18 15.47
N ALA A 378 -15.43 -28.92 15.91
CA ALA A 378 -16.42 -28.40 16.88
C ALA A 378 -16.67 -26.92 16.52
N GLY A 379 -17.85 -26.31 16.70
CA GLY A 379 -18.89 -26.59 17.68
C GLY A 379 -18.83 -25.51 18.76
N GLY A 380 -19.47 -24.36 18.52
CA GLY A 380 -19.27 -23.17 19.34
C GLY A 380 -20.30 -22.08 19.09
N ASP A 381 -21.45 -22.20 19.76
CA ASP A 381 -22.47 -21.15 19.83
C ASP A 381 -21.89 -19.85 20.38
N ARG A 382 -22.32 -18.71 19.82
CA ARG A 382 -22.48 -17.47 20.59
C ARG A 382 -23.83 -16.85 20.30
N HIS A 383 -24.60 -16.80 21.37
CA HIS A 383 -25.89 -16.15 21.50
C HIS A 383 -25.72 -14.64 21.70
N ASP A 384 -26.86 -13.93 21.74
CA ASP A 384 -27.04 -12.59 22.33
C ASP A 384 -26.35 -11.42 21.60
N GLU A 385 -26.88 -10.20 21.53
CA GLU A 385 -28.20 -9.56 21.67
C GLU A 385 -27.92 -8.04 21.63
N ALA A 386 -28.92 -7.21 21.92
CA ALA A 386 -28.80 -5.79 22.29
C ALA A 386 -28.43 -4.78 21.18
N GLY A 387 -29.47 -4.13 20.65
CA GLY A 387 -29.35 -2.79 20.10
C GLY A 387 -29.52 -1.72 21.18
N SER A 388 -28.57 -0.79 21.28
CA SER A 388 -28.72 0.54 21.89
C SER A 388 -27.70 1.47 21.21
N GLY A 389 -27.93 2.76 20.97
CA GLY A 389 -28.96 3.63 21.52
C GLY A 389 -28.33 4.61 22.51
N SER A 390 -28.52 5.91 22.23
CA SER A 390 -28.17 7.08 23.05
C SER A 390 -26.70 7.49 23.27
N ASP A 391 -26.36 8.59 22.60
CA ASP A 391 -25.97 9.88 23.21
C ASP A 391 -24.60 10.11 23.88
N SER A 392 -24.26 11.40 23.93
CA SER A 392 -23.04 12.02 24.49
C SER A 392 -21.80 11.93 23.57
N GLN A 393 -21.01 13.00 23.37
CA GLN A 393 -20.97 14.30 24.04
C GLN A 393 -21.04 15.47 23.05
N GLN A 394 -21.88 16.46 23.34
CA GLN A 394 -21.67 17.83 22.82
C GLN A 394 -20.64 18.53 23.70
N LEU A 395 -19.62 19.13 23.11
CA LEU A 395 -18.79 20.15 23.77
C LEU A 395 -18.82 21.44 22.96
N SER A 396 -19.41 22.48 23.55
CA SER A 396 -19.54 23.79 22.93
C SER A 396 -18.25 24.59 23.05
N SER A 397 -17.73 25.10 21.93
CA SER A 397 -16.72 26.15 21.90
C SER A 397 -17.30 27.41 21.24
N ARG A 398 -18.01 28.20 22.04
CA ARG A 398 -18.73 29.41 21.62
C ARG A 398 -17.78 30.62 21.59
N ALA A 399 -17.14 30.87 20.45
CA ALA A 399 -16.29 32.04 20.24
C ALA A 399 -16.94 33.03 19.26
N SER A 400 -17.59 34.07 19.80
CA SER A 400 -18.10 35.18 19.00
C SER A 400 -16.95 36.08 18.53
N VAL A 401 -16.86 36.33 17.22
CA VAL A 401 -16.06 37.42 16.66
C VAL A 401 -17.03 38.39 15.99
N ALA A 402 -17.10 39.62 16.50
CA ALA A 402 -18.00 40.65 15.98
C ALA A 402 -17.38 41.39 14.79
N HIS A 403 -18.22 41.89 13.89
CA HIS A 403 -17.84 42.96 12.98
C HIS A 403 -17.49 44.24 13.76
N PRO A 404 -16.52 45.01 13.27
CA PRO A 404 -16.57 46.45 13.29
C PRO A 404 -16.65 47.00 11.86
N ALA A 405 -17.77 47.63 11.54
CA ALA A 405 -17.86 48.66 10.49
C ALA A 405 -18.09 50.01 11.17
N ASP A 406 -17.71 51.09 10.49
CA ASP A 406 -18.08 52.49 10.77
C ASP A 406 -17.81 53.05 12.18
N ALA A 407 -16.68 53.74 12.30
CA ALA A 407 -16.44 54.74 13.35
C ALA A 407 -15.67 55.94 12.78
N GLN A 408 -16.33 56.78 11.97
CA GLN A 408 -15.80 58.11 11.65
C GLN A 408 -15.93 59.03 12.87
N ALA A 409 -14.80 59.47 13.45
CA ALA A 409 -14.78 60.50 14.48
C ALA A 409 -13.72 61.56 14.13
N ARG A 410 -14.13 62.83 14.09
CA ARG A 410 -13.22 63.98 13.92
C ARG A 410 -12.69 64.42 15.28
N CYS A 411 -11.37 64.49 15.44
CA CYS A 411 -10.73 65.33 16.46
C CYS A 411 -9.60 66.14 15.80
N THR A 412 -9.84 67.43 15.62
CA THR A 412 -8.79 68.46 15.54
C THR A 412 -8.37 68.87 16.97
N VAL A 413 -7.39 69.78 17.10
CA VAL A 413 -6.89 70.34 18.38
C VAL A 413 -5.95 69.34 19.12
N ASP A 414 -4.72 69.68 19.54
CA ASP A 414 -3.97 70.94 19.42
C ASP A 414 -2.46 70.72 19.18
N GLY A 415 -1.73 71.79 18.89
CA GLY A 415 -0.27 71.77 18.80
C GLY A 415 0.42 71.86 20.17
N VAL A 416 1.49 71.08 20.37
CA VAL A 416 2.44 71.24 21.48
C VAL A 416 3.86 71.12 20.92
N GLU A 417 4.71 72.09 21.23
CA GLU A 417 6.09 72.17 20.74
C GLU A 417 7.06 71.30 21.55
N GLU A 418 8.24 71.08 20.98
CA GLU A 418 9.53 70.85 21.64
C GLU A 418 9.59 70.15 23.03
N GLN A 419 10.17 68.93 23.05
CA GLN A 419 11.59 68.80 23.47
C GLN A 419 12.15 67.36 23.39
N GLY A 420 13.44 67.26 23.02
CA GLY A 420 14.38 66.35 23.66
C GLY A 420 14.13 64.83 23.63
N ARG A 421 13.80 64.22 22.49
CA ARG A 421 14.01 62.76 22.32
C ARG A 421 15.43 62.47 21.83
N PRO A 422 16.22 61.59 22.48
CA PRO A 422 17.53 61.19 21.99
C PRO A 422 17.38 60.48 20.65
N ALA A 423 18.41 60.59 19.79
CA ALA A 423 18.40 59.98 18.46
C ALA A 423 18.29 58.45 18.56
N GLN A 424 17.07 57.94 18.40
CA GLN A 424 16.84 56.51 18.22
C GLN A 424 17.55 56.10 16.93
N GLN A 425 18.61 55.32 17.09
CA GLN A 425 19.34 54.72 15.97
C GLN A 425 18.33 53.97 15.12
N ALA A 426 18.23 54.32 13.83
CA ALA A 426 17.30 53.68 12.92
C ALA A 426 17.56 52.16 12.97
N PRO A 427 16.53 51.32 13.19
CA PRO A 427 16.74 49.88 13.34
C PRO A 427 17.44 49.34 12.10
N PRO A 428 18.40 48.40 12.26
CA PRO A 428 19.26 47.96 11.17
C PRO A 428 18.41 47.51 9.99
N LEU A 429 18.59 48.18 8.85
CA LEU A 429 17.80 47.93 7.64
C LEU A 429 17.97 46.48 7.19
N ALA A 430 16.96 45.66 7.49
CA ALA A 430 16.93 44.25 7.15
C ALA A 430 17.31 44.04 5.67
N PRO A 431 18.21 43.09 5.35
CA PRO A 431 18.87 43.02 4.06
C PRO A 431 17.85 42.97 2.92
N PRO A 432 18.03 43.74 1.82
CA PRO A 432 17.00 43.93 0.79
C PRO A 432 16.51 42.60 0.20
N VAL A 433 17.43 41.65 0.02
CA VAL A 433 17.17 40.27 -0.45
C VAL A 433 16.12 39.53 0.40
N ALA A 434 15.98 39.82 1.69
CA ALA A 434 14.95 39.22 2.55
C ALA A 434 13.56 39.83 2.28
N ARG A 435 13.51 41.15 2.08
CA ARG A 435 12.27 41.88 1.73
C ARG A 435 11.76 41.46 0.35
N GLU A 436 12.66 41.39 -0.63
CA GLU A 436 12.37 40.91 -1.98
C GLU A 436 11.80 39.48 -1.97
N LYS A 437 12.42 38.56 -1.21
CA LYS A 437 11.91 37.19 -1.06
C LYS A 437 10.53 37.12 -0.41
N LEU A 438 10.29 37.90 0.63
CA LEU A 438 8.96 37.96 1.28
C LEU A 438 7.90 38.50 0.30
N GLN A 439 8.23 39.52 -0.49
CA GLN A 439 7.34 40.08 -1.51
C GLN A 439 7.06 39.08 -2.66
N GLN A 440 8.08 38.36 -3.13
CA GLN A 440 7.95 37.30 -4.13
C GLN A 440 7.06 36.14 -3.64
N ILE A 441 7.22 35.71 -2.38
CA ILE A 441 6.40 34.65 -1.78
C ILE A 441 4.94 35.10 -1.64
N LEU A 442 4.71 36.35 -1.21
CA LEU A 442 3.35 36.91 -1.10
C LEU A 442 2.67 37.03 -2.47
N GLN A 443 3.39 37.44 -3.52
CA GLN A 443 2.87 37.44 -4.89
C GLN A 443 2.58 36.02 -5.41
N ALA A 444 3.44 35.04 -5.11
CA ALA A 444 3.25 33.66 -5.51
C ALA A 444 2.05 32.98 -4.83
N GLU A 445 1.79 33.25 -3.54
CA GLU A 445 0.59 32.74 -2.87
C GLU A 445 -0.69 33.43 -3.34
N LEU A 446 -0.68 34.73 -3.66
CA LEU A 446 -1.83 35.39 -4.28
C LEU A 446 -2.18 34.77 -5.65
N ALA A 447 -1.18 34.41 -6.46
CA ALA A 447 -1.40 33.68 -7.71
C ALA A 447 -1.99 32.28 -7.46
N ARG A 448 -1.42 31.53 -6.50
CA ARG A 448 -1.94 30.21 -6.09
C ARG A 448 -3.36 30.27 -5.53
N GLU A 449 -3.74 31.31 -4.80
CA GLU A 449 -5.12 31.46 -4.32
C GLU A 449 -6.11 31.67 -5.48
N ALA A 450 -5.73 32.37 -6.55
CA ALA A 450 -6.53 32.46 -7.76
C ALA A 450 -6.65 31.09 -8.47
N GLU A 451 -5.55 30.33 -8.58
CA GLU A 451 -5.55 28.97 -9.16
C GLU A 451 -6.42 28.00 -8.34
N ARG A 452 -6.25 27.96 -7.01
CA ARG A 452 -7.07 27.18 -6.06
C ARG A 452 -8.55 27.52 -6.23
N ALA A 453 -8.90 28.81 -6.39
CA ALA A 453 -10.27 29.25 -6.64
C ALA A 453 -10.81 28.89 -8.03
N VAL A 454 -9.97 28.59 -9.03
CA VAL A 454 -10.40 27.99 -10.31
C VAL A 454 -10.62 26.49 -10.15
N VAL A 455 -9.69 25.77 -9.52
CA VAL A 455 -9.80 24.32 -9.25
C VAL A 455 -11.07 24.00 -8.45
N LEU A 456 -11.36 24.73 -7.36
CA LEU A 456 -12.56 24.55 -6.54
C LEU A 456 -13.89 24.91 -7.25
N ARG A 457 -13.84 25.53 -8.43
CA ARG A 457 -15.00 25.76 -9.31
C ARG A 457 -15.14 24.69 -10.41
N GLY A 458 -14.07 23.95 -10.72
CA GLY A 458 -14.09 22.87 -11.72
C GLY A 458 -14.50 21.50 -11.17
N VAL A 459 -14.50 21.30 -9.86
CA VAL A 459 -14.84 20.01 -9.23
C VAL A 459 -16.33 19.90 -8.96
N ALA A 460 -16.96 18.91 -9.60
CA ALA A 460 -18.40 18.66 -9.53
C ALA A 460 -18.84 17.81 -8.31
N ASP A 461 -17.94 17.00 -7.73
CA ASP A 461 -18.24 16.24 -6.51
C ASP A 461 -17.90 17.05 -5.25
N GLU A 462 -18.93 17.31 -4.45
CA GLU A 462 -18.84 18.01 -3.17
C GLU A 462 -17.97 17.25 -2.14
N ALA A 463 -17.82 15.92 -2.24
CA ALA A 463 -16.93 15.14 -1.38
C ALA A 463 -15.44 15.41 -1.68
N ASP A 464 -15.02 15.37 -2.95
CA ASP A 464 -13.65 15.70 -3.34
C ASP A 464 -13.36 17.20 -3.24
N ARG A 465 -14.37 18.06 -3.45
CA ARG A 465 -14.27 19.50 -3.20
C ARG A 465 -13.92 19.80 -1.74
N ARG A 466 -14.53 19.11 -0.77
CA ARG A 466 -14.18 19.23 0.67
C ARG A 466 -12.76 18.77 0.98
N ARG A 467 -12.31 17.68 0.35
CA ARG A 467 -10.92 17.20 0.48
C ARG A 467 -9.92 18.23 -0.04
N LEU A 468 -10.21 18.86 -1.18
CA LEU A 468 -9.37 19.91 -1.77
C LEU A 468 -9.38 21.20 -0.94
N VAL A 469 -10.52 21.64 -0.40
CA VAL A 469 -10.58 22.76 0.55
C VAL A 469 -9.65 22.50 1.73
N HIS A 470 -9.76 21.34 2.38
CA HIS A 470 -8.91 20.99 3.53
C HIS A 470 -7.42 20.91 3.17
N PHE A 471 -7.08 20.38 1.98
CA PHE A 471 -5.70 20.38 1.49
C PHE A 471 -5.16 21.81 1.29
N PHE A 472 -5.93 22.70 0.66
CA PHE A 472 -5.54 24.09 0.45
C PHE A 472 -5.47 24.90 1.76
N GLU A 473 -6.29 24.58 2.77
CA GLU A 473 -6.16 25.15 4.13
C GLU A 473 -4.81 24.78 4.76
N MET A 474 -4.36 23.53 4.64
CA MET A 474 -3.04 23.11 5.11
C MET A 474 -1.90 23.82 4.36
N GLU A 475 -2.00 23.97 3.03
CA GLU A 475 -1.02 24.75 2.26
C GLU A 475 -0.95 26.20 2.74
N ARG A 476 -2.12 26.83 2.95
CA ARG A 476 -2.21 28.23 3.41
C ARG A 476 -1.60 28.40 4.81
N ALA A 477 -1.84 27.47 5.73
CA ALA A 477 -1.23 27.46 7.05
C ALA A 477 0.31 27.32 6.98
N ASN A 478 0.82 26.44 6.11
CA ASN A 478 2.25 26.27 5.88
C ASN A 478 2.89 27.53 5.27
N ALA A 479 2.24 28.18 4.31
CA ALA A 479 2.70 29.43 3.71
C ALA A 479 2.73 30.58 4.73
N MET A 480 1.68 30.72 5.55
CA MET A 480 1.64 31.70 6.65
C MET A 480 2.78 31.48 7.66
N SER A 481 3.06 30.23 8.03
CA SER A 481 4.19 29.88 8.92
C SER A 481 5.55 30.24 8.31
N LEU A 482 5.73 30.04 7.00
CA LEU A 482 6.94 30.45 6.29
C LEU A 482 7.09 31.99 6.25
N MET A 483 6.01 32.72 5.96
CA MET A 483 6.02 34.19 5.97
C MET A 483 6.32 34.76 7.36
N GLN A 484 5.71 34.20 8.42
CA GLN A 484 6.01 34.59 9.81
C GLN A 484 7.48 34.34 10.16
N ARG A 485 8.06 33.19 9.75
CA ARG A 485 9.48 32.89 9.98
C ARG A 485 10.41 33.87 9.25
N LEU A 486 10.07 34.26 8.01
CA LEU A 486 10.83 35.26 7.26
C LEU A 486 10.70 36.66 7.88
N GLN A 487 9.51 37.01 8.39
CA GLN A 487 9.29 38.27 9.11
C GLN A 487 10.08 38.32 10.43
N GLN A 488 10.16 37.21 11.17
CA GLN A 488 11.03 37.06 12.35
C GLN A 488 12.52 37.15 12.02
N GLN A 489 12.94 36.76 10.81
CA GLN A 489 14.32 36.94 10.33
C GLN A 489 14.62 38.36 9.81
N MET A 490 13.63 39.27 9.84
CA MET A 490 13.75 40.68 9.47
C MET A 490 13.59 41.64 10.66
N GLN A 491 13.50 41.10 11.88
CA GLN A 491 13.46 41.83 13.16
C GLN A 491 14.81 41.71 13.87
#